data_AF-A0A7C2YLQ1-F1
#
_entry.id   AF-A0A7C2YLQ1-F1
#
_cell.length_a   1.000
_cell.length_b   1.000
_cell.length_c   1.000
_cell.angle_alpha   90.00
_cell.angle_beta   90.00
_cell.angle_gamma   90.00
#
_symmetry.space_group_name_H-M   'P 1'
#
loop_
_entity.id
_entity.type
_entity.pdbx_description
1 polymer ?
#
loop_
_entity_poly.entity_id
_entity_poly.type
_entity_poly.pdbx_seq_one_letter_code
_entity_poly.pdbx_strand_id
1 'polypeptide(L)'
;MSGEMTYAAAGVDLQAAGRLKARIAEIARTARRPEVLADVGPFAGLFRLTGRRDPVLVASCDGVGTKARLAALMGAYESIGRDLVSLNVNDILTVGAEPLFFLDYI
;
A
#
# COMPACT_ATOMS: atom_id res chain seq x y z
N MET A 1 13.42 -24.56 33.81
CA MET A 1 12.24 -23.79 33.34
C MET A 1 12.53 -23.33 31.92
N SER A 2 12.00 -24.01 30.91
CA SER A 2 12.01 -23.49 29.54
C SER A 2 11.06 -22.29 29.49
N GLY A 3 11.59 -21.08 29.34
CA GLY A 3 10.77 -19.87 29.23
C GLY A 3 9.81 -20.00 28.06
N GLU A 4 8.52 -19.73 28.30
CA GLU A 4 7.49 -19.78 27.26
C GLU A 4 7.84 -18.79 26.13
N MET A 5 8.15 -19.32 24.95
CA MET A 5 8.35 -18.51 23.74
C MET A 5 7.00 -17.99 23.27
N THR A 6 6.59 -16.81 23.74
CA THR A 6 5.41 -16.10 23.25
C THR A 6 5.78 -15.14 22.11
N TYR A 7 4.85 -14.91 21.18
CA TYR A 7 5.03 -13.90 20.12
C TYR A 7 5.40 -12.51 20.69
N ALA A 8 4.80 -12.15 21.84
CA ALA A 8 5.10 -10.91 22.54
C ALA A 8 6.54 -10.86 23.07
N ALA A 9 7.06 -11.98 23.59
CA ALA A 9 8.45 -12.07 24.05
C ALA A 9 9.47 -11.93 22.89
N ALA A 10 9.07 -12.22 21.65
CA ALA A 10 9.83 -11.94 20.44
C ALA A 10 9.68 -10.49 19.93
N GLY A 11 9.01 -9.62 20.67
CA GLY A 11 8.79 -8.21 20.31
C GLY A 11 7.57 -7.95 19.42
N VAL A 12 6.71 -8.96 19.18
CA VAL A 12 5.54 -8.81 18.32
C VAL A 12 4.30 -8.43 19.14
N ASP A 13 3.84 -7.18 18.98
CA ASP A 13 2.57 -6.72 19.54
C ASP A 13 1.43 -6.89 18.52
N LEU A 14 0.66 -7.97 18.69
CA LEU A 14 -0.50 -8.29 17.85
C LEU A 14 -1.63 -7.24 17.98
N GLN A 15 -1.76 -6.59 19.14
CA GLN A 15 -2.77 -5.56 19.37
C GLN A 15 -2.38 -4.26 18.65
N ALA A 16 -1.11 -3.85 18.71
CA ALA A 16 -0.60 -2.73 17.93
C ALA A 16 -0.75 -2.99 16.43
N ALA A 17 -0.41 -4.18 15.95
CA ALA A 17 -0.61 -4.57 14.56
C ALA A 17 -2.11 -4.51 14.16
N GLY A 18 -3.01 -4.92 15.05
CA GLY A 18 -4.46 -4.81 14.84
C GLY A 18 -4.93 -3.36 14.70
N ARG A 19 -4.50 -2.48 15.61
CA ARG A 19 -4.83 -1.04 15.56
C ARG A 19 -4.30 -0.35 14.30
N LEU A 20 -3.07 -0.68 13.90
CA LEU A 20 -2.47 -0.16 12.68
C LEU A 20 -3.25 -0.61 11.44
N LYS A 21 -3.56 -1.91 11.34
CA LYS A 21 -4.36 -2.47 10.23
C LYS A 21 -5.73 -1.81 10.11
N ALA A 22 -6.43 -1.59 11.23
CA ALA A 22 -7.70 -0.89 11.23
C ALA A 22 -7.58 0.54 10.70
N ARG A 23 -6.55 1.29 11.13
CA ARG A 23 -6.32 2.67 10.68
C ARG A 23 -5.96 2.74 9.19
N ILE A 24 -5.13 1.82 8.70
CA ILE A 24 -4.79 1.71 7.27
C ILE A 24 -6.05 1.40 6.46
N ALA A 25 -6.91 0.50 6.94
CA ALA A 25 -8.16 0.17 6.27
C ALA A 25 -9.08 1.39 6.10
N GLU A 26 -9.23 2.22 7.14
CA GLU A 26 -10.00 3.48 7.05
C GLU A 26 -9.43 4.42 5.98
N ILE A 27 -8.10 4.59 5.93
CA ILE A 27 -7.44 5.44 4.93
C ILE A 27 -7.63 4.87 3.53
N ALA A 28 -7.41 3.57 3.34
CA ALA A 28 -7.55 2.90 2.04
C ALA A 28 -8.98 2.99 1.48
N ARG A 29 -10.01 2.99 2.35
CA ARG A 29 -11.41 3.18 1.90
C ARG A 29 -11.66 4.54 1.25
N THR A 30 -10.86 5.58 1.57
CA THR A 30 -10.97 6.90 0.92
C THR A 30 -10.55 6.88 -0.56
N ALA A 31 -9.72 5.91 -0.96
CA ALA A 31 -9.27 5.73 -2.34
C ALA A 31 -10.09 4.65 -3.09
N ARG A 32 -11.20 4.19 -2.51
CA ARG A 32 -12.00 3.09 -3.08
C ARG A 32 -12.67 3.50 -4.39
N ARG A 33 -12.55 2.64 -5.40
CA ARG A 33 -13.30 2.76 -6.66
C ARG A 33 -14.46 1.75 -6.75
N PRO A 34 -15.49 2.01 -7.58
CA PRO A 34 -16.61 1.07 -7.77
C PRO A 34 -16.21 -0.33 -8.26
N GLU A 35 -15.07 -0.44 -8.95
CA GLU A 35 -14.55 -1.70 -9.48
C GLU A 35 -13.96 -2.62 -8.39
N VAL A 36 -13.74 -2.11 -7.18
CA VAL A 36 -13.19 -2.89 -6.06
C VAL A 36 -14.25 -3.82 -5.48
N LEU A 37 -13.98 -5.13 -5.47
CA LEU A 37 -14.99 -6.18 -5.17
C LEU A 37 -15.09 -6.59 -3.71
N ALA A 38 -14.06 -6.33 -2.92
CA ALA A 38 -14.02 -6.68 -1.50
C ALA A 38 -13.61 -5.46 -0.67
N ASP A 39 -13.91 -5.49 0.62
CA ASP A 39 -13.30 -4.52 1.54
C ASP A 39 -11.86 -4.94 1.89
N VAL A 40 -11.13 -4.07 2.58
CA VAL A 40 -9.77 -4.36 3.06
C VAL A 40 -9.79 -5.63 3.90
N GLY A 41 -9.13 -6.67 3.40
CA GLY A 41 -9.18 -8.04 3.93
C GLY A 41 -7.80 -8.71 3.98
N PRO A 42 -7.71 -9.98 4.44
CA PRO A 42 -6.48 -10.50 5.03
C PRO A 42 -5.36 -10.86 4.04
N PHE A 43 -5.64 -11.03 2.74
CA PHE A 43 -4.66 -11.61 1.81
C PHE A 43 -4.56 -10.94 0.44
N ALA A 44 -5.65 -10.49 -0.17
CA ALA A 44 -5.62 -9.90 -1.51
C ALA A 44 -6.76 -8.89 -1.75
N GLY A 45 -6.46 -7.85 -2.51
CA GLY A 45 -7.46 -6.95 -3.09
C GLY A 45 -8.00 -7.51 -4.40
N LEU A 46 -9.27 -7.24 -4.70
CA LEU A 46 -9.94 -7.69 -5.92
C LEU A 46 -10.45 -6.49 -6.71
N PHE A 47 -10.08 -6.41 -7.98
CA PHE A 47 -10.49 -5.33 -8.90
C PHE A 47 -11.12 -5.92 -10.16
N ARG A 48 -12.33 -5.48 -10.51
CA ARG A 48 -13.04 -5.94 -11.71
C ARG A 48 -12.74 -5.05 -12.90
N LEU A 49 -12.17 -5.64 -13.96
CA LEU A 49 -11.97 -4.95 -15.23
C LEU A 49 -13.15 -5.21 -16.18
N THR A 50 -13.98 -4.20 -16.41
CA THR A 50 -15.16 -4.28 -17.31
C THR A 50 -15.26 -3.06 -18.21
N GLY A 51 -15.99 -3.16 -19.32
CA GLY A 51 -16.30 -2.02 -20.20
C GLY A 51 -15.14 -1.57 -21.10
N ARG A 52 -14.06 -2.36 -21.23
CA ARG A 52 -12.93 -2.08 -22.11
C ARG A 52 -12.88 -3.06 -23.27
N ARG A 53 -12.62 -2.54 -24.47
CA ARG A 53 -12.35 -3.35 -25.66
C ARG A 53 -10.84 -3.60 -25.73
N ASP A 54 -10.44 -4.87 -25.73
CA ASP A 54 -9.04 -5.30 -25.88
C ASP A 54 -8.06 -4.56 -24.94
N PRO A 55 -8.24 -4.64 -23.61
CA PRO A 55 -7.43 -3.85 -22.68
C PRO A 55 -5.99 -4.37 -22.57
N VAL A 56 -5.04 -3.42 -22.55
CA VAL A 56 -3.65 -3.66 -22.15
C VAL A 56 -3.45 -3.19 -20.71
N LEU A 57 -2.83 -4.03 -19.88
CA LEU A 57 -2.46 -3.67 -18.52
C LEU A 57 -1.02 -3.15 -18.50
N VAL A 58 -0.84 -2.00 -17.86
CA VAL A 58 0.46 -1.36 -17.63
C VAL A 58 0.71 -1.38 -16.13
N ALA A 59 1.90 -1.82 -15.74
CA ALA A 59 2.34 -1.86 -14.35
C ALA A 59 3.67 -1.11 -14.21
N SER A 60 3.83 -0.39 -13.10
CA SER A 60 5.11 0.15 -12.62
C SER A 60 5.31 -0.31 -11.18
N CYS A 61 6.57 -0.42 -10.77
CA CYS A 61 6.99 -0.76 -9.43
C CYS A 61 8.28 0.00 -9.11
N ASP A 62 8.16 1.07 -8.34
CA ASP A 62 9.25 1.95 -7.93
C ASP A 62 9.14 2.31 -6.44
N GLY A 63 10.28 2.62 -5.84
CA GLY A 63 10.40 3.04 -4.45
C GLY A 63 10.84 4.49 -4.30
N VAL A 64 10.65 5.06 -3.12
CA VAL A 64 11.01 6.48 -2.83
C VAL A 64 12.53 6.72 -2.80
N GLY A 65 13.33 5.64 -2.79
CA GLY A 65 14.79 5.71 -2.76
C GLY A 65 15.34 6.32 -1.46
N THR A 66 16.49 6.98 -1.56
CA THR A 66 17.20 7.52 -0.38
C THR A 66 16.51 8.69 0.30
N LYS A 67 15.47 9.28 -0.31
CA LYS A 67 14.64 10.32 0.34
C LYS A 67 13.98 9.79 1.62
N ALA A 68 13.68 8.49 1.70
CA ALA A 68 13.20 7.86 2.94
C ALA A 68 14.20 7.99 4.10
N ARG A 69 15.52 8.01 3.82
CA ARG A 69 16.54 8.24 4.85
C ARG A 69 16.51 9.67 5.37
N LEU A 70 16.29 10.65 4.49
CA LEU A 70 16.15 12.05 4.90
C LEU A 70 14.91 12.27 5.76
N ALA A 71 13.77 11.68 5.35
CA ALA A 71 12.54 11.68 6.15
C ALA A 71 12.77 11.09 7.55
N ALA A 72 13.49 9.97 7.66
CA ALA A 72 13.82 9.35 8.93
C ALA A 72 14.72 10.24 9.81
N LEU A 73 15.76 10.87 9.22
CA LEU A 73 16.64 11.80 9.93
C LEU A 73 15.91 13.04 10.44
N MET A 74 14.89 13.50 9.71
CA MET A 74 14.08 14.67 10.05
C MET A 74 12.87 14.33 10.93
N GLY A 75 12.53 13.04 11.09
CA GLY A 75 11.30 12.61 11.75
C GLY A 75 10.02 13.05 11.02
N ALA A 76 10.08 13.28 9.71
CA ALA A 76 8.99 13.82 8.90
C ALA A 76 8.63 12.85 7.76
N TYR A 77 7.46 12.22 7.83
CA TYR A 77 7.04 11.12 6.95
C TYR A 77 5.80 11.46 6.11
N GLU A 78 5.20 12.63 6.32
CA GLU A 78 3.87 13.01 5.82
C GLU A 78 3.79 13.00 4.29
N SER A 79 4.91 13.22 3.60
CA SER A 79 5.00 13.26 2.13
C SER A 79 5.45 11.95 1.49
N ILE A 80 6.08 11.03 2.24
CA ILE A 80 6.75 9.85 1.67
C ILE A 80 5.77 8.93 0.95
N GLY A 81 4.58 8.70 1.52
CA GLY A 81 3.55 7.90 0.86
C GLY A 81 3.07 8.53 -0.46
N ARG A 82 2.97 9.87 -0.53
CA ARG A 82 2.61 10.57 -1.77
C ARG A 82 3.73 10.48 -2.80
N ASP A 83 4.98 10.59 -2.38
CA ASP A 83 6.14 10.43 -3.27
C ASP A 83 6.15 9.02 -3.89
N LEU A 84 5.89 7.98 -3.08
CA LEU A 84 5.82 6.59 -3.54
C LEU A 84 4.79 6.40 -4.65
N VAL A 85 3.56 6.88 -4.44
CA VAL A 85 2.49 6.78 -5.43
C VAL A 85 2.83 7.60 -6.69
N SER A 86 3.38 8.81 -6.53
CA SER A 86 3.65 9.71 -7.66
C SER A 86 4.69 9.14 -8.62
N LEU A 87 5.74 8.49 -8.12
CA LEU A 87 6.77 7.85 -8.96
C LEU A 87 6.14 6.80 -9.89
N ASN A 88 5.40 5.86 -9.31
CA ASN A 88 4.75 4.78 -10.04
C ASN A 88 3.66 5.27 -11.01
N VAL A 89 2.84 6.24 -10.58
CA VAL A 89 1.75 6.77 -11.41
C VAL A 89 2.30 7.56 -12.59
N ASN A 90 3.34 8.37 -12.38
CA ASN A 90 3.90 9.18 -13.46
C ASN A 90 4.48 8.33 -14.59
N ASP A 91 5.10 7.18 -14.28
CA ASP A 91 5.62 6.26 -15.30
C ASP A 91 4.52 5.74 -16.22
N ILE A 92 3.40 5.29 -15.67
CA ILE A 92 2.33 4.71 -16.49
C ILE A 92 1.59 5.78 -17.29
N LEU A 93 1.57 7.03 -16.80
CA LEU A 93 1.00 8.16 -17.52
C LEU A 93 1.79 8.48 -18.80
N THR A 94 3.10 8.20 -18.88
CA THR A 94 3.89 8.49 -20.09
C THR A 94 3.48 7.63 -21.29
N VAL A 95 2.82 6.49 -21.04
CA VAL A 95 2.25 5.63 -22.09
C VAL A 95 0.72 5.76 -22.19
N GLY A 96 0.13 6.77 -21.53
CA GLY A 96 -1.30 7.07 -21.58
C GLY A 96 -2.19 6.09 -20.80
N ALA A 97 -1.64 5.34 -19.84
CA ALA A 97 -2.42 4.42 -19.03
C ALA A 97 -3.25 5.14 -17.96
N GLU A 98 -4.41 4.58 -17.62
CA GLU A 98 -5.22 5.03 -16.47
C GLU A 98 -4.77 4.28 -15.20
N PRO A 99 -4.45 4.97 -14.08
CA PRO A 99 -4.22 4.33 -12.79
C PRO A 99 -5.48 3.64 -12.26
N LEU A 100 -5.40 2.33 -11.99
CA LEU A 100 -6.55 1.53 -11.55
C LEU A 100 -6.53 1.21 -10.05
N PHE A 101 -5.42 0.69 -9.55
CA PHE A 101 -5.20 0.31 -8.15
C PHE A 101 -3.72 0.44 -7.79
N PHE A 102 -3.40 0.44 -6.50
CA PHE A 102 -2.04 0.55 -5.99
C PHE A 102 -1.81 -0.46 -4.87
N LEU A 103 -0.61 -1.03 -4.80
CA LEU A 103 -0.15 -1.94 -3.75
C LEU A 103 1.19 -1.42 -3.24
N ASP A 104 1.38 -1.39 -1.94
CA ASP A 104 2.62 -0.96 -1.29
C ASP A 104 3.26 -2.06 -0.43
N TYR A 105 4.57 -1.92 -0.21
CA TYR A 105 5.37 -2.71 0.71
C TYR A 105 6.31 -1.76 1.45
N ILE A 106 6.27 -1.81 2.79
CA ILE A 106 7.03 -0.93 3.70
C ILE A 106 8.03 -1.76 4.49
#